data_AF-A0A6B0XDJ0-F1
#
_entry.id   AF-A0A6B0XDJ0-F1
#
_cell.length_a   1.000
_cell.length_b   1.000
_cell.length_c   1.000
_cell.angle_alpha   90.00
_cell.angle_beta   90.00
_cell.angle_gamma   90.00
#
_symmetry.space_group_name_H-M   'P 1'
#
loop_
_entity.id
_entity.type
_entity.pdbx_description
1 polymer ?
#
loop_
_entity_poly.entity_id
_entity_poly.type
_entity_poly.pdbx_seq_one_letter_code
_entity_poly.pdbx_strand_id
1 'polypeptide(L)'
;MPYRNKVFISFDGDNDIHYYRLMRAWKQSDHTDFNFFDAHDINTARDTSTEETIKRRLSERLANAFVVVSLIGKHTRYHYKFVRWELEQAIKRGLPIIGVNLNGRRSQDTVLCPPIIRDELAIHISFNAAILQYALEDWPTKYASYRRNNESGPYYYKREVYTRLGL
;
A
#
# COMPACT_ATOMS: atom_id res chain seq x y z
N MET A 1 -14.44 -17.17 9.80
CA MET A 1 -14.23 -15.79 9.29
C MET A 1 -13.61 -15.89 7.92
N PRO A 2 -14.08 -15.17 6.89
CA PRO A 2 -13.41 -15.16 5.60
C PRO A 2 -12.00 -14.59 5.80
N TYR A 3 -10.98 -15.40 5.60
CA TYR A 3 -9.59 -14.99 5.75
C TYR A 3 -9.28 -13.92 4.70
N ARG A 4 -9.17 -12.66 5.12
CA ARG A 4 -8.62 -11.59 4.29
C ARG A 4 -7.15 -11.91 4.08
N ASN A 5 -6.80 -12.40 2.91
CA ASN A 5 -5.43 -12.85 2.58
C ASN A 5 -4.82 -12.09 1.40
N LYS A 6 -5.45 -10.98 0.99
CA LYS A 6 -5.05 -10.22 -0.20
C LYS A 6 -4.49 -8.86 0.17
N VAL A 7 -3.47 -8.44 -0.58
CA VAL A 7 -2.81 -7.15 -0.45
C VAL A 7 -3.34 -6.25 -1.57
N PHE A 8 -3.88 -5.09 -1.23
CA PHE A 8 -4.33 -4.12 -2.23
C PHE A 8 -3.19 -3.17 -2.58
N ILE A 9 -2.80 -3.07 -3.85
CA ILE A 9 -1.75 -2.14 -4.30
C ILE A 9 -2.38 -0.90 -4.93
N SER A 10 -2.13 0.26 -4.33
CA SER A 10 -2.50 1.58 -4.86
C SER A 10 -1.26 2.26 -5.41
N PHE A 11 -1.28 2.68 -6.68
CA PHE A 11 -0.13 3.30 -7.35
C PHE A 11 -0.58 4.18 -8.52
N ASP A 12 0.35 4.90 -9.15
CA ASP A 12 0.11 5.61 -10.41
C ASP A 12 0.22 4.64 -11.60
N GLY A 13 -0.91 4.34 -12.25
CA GLY A 13 -0.97 3.39 -13.38
C GLY A 13 -0.15 3.82 -14.61
N ASP A 14 0.05 5.11 -14.81
CA ASP A 14 0.74 5.63 -16.00
C ASP A 14 2.26 5.66 -15.77
N ASN A 15 2.69 6.10 -14.59
CA ASN A 15 4.11 6.32 -14.30
C ASN A 15 4.76 5.16 -13.53
N ASP A 16 4.03 4.50 -12.63
CA ASP A 16 4.59 3.58 -11.63
C ASP A 16 4.26 2.09 -11.89
N ILE A 17 3.55 1.76 -12.97
CA ILE A 17 3.17 0.37 -13.31
C ILE A 17 4.34 -0.60 -13.44
N HIS A 18 5.52 -0.09 -13.82
CA HIS A 18 6.73 -0.91 -13.90
C HIS A 18 7.20 -1.39 -12.53
N TYR A 19 7.02 -0.61 -11.46
CA TYR A 19 7.30 -1.03 -10.09
C TYR A 19 6.33 -2.13 -9.64
N TYR A 20 5.05 -2.01 -9.98
CA TYR A 20 4.08 -3.08 -9.72
C TYR A 20 4.47 -4.38 -10.45
N ARG A 21 4.86 -4.30 -11.72
CA ARG A 21 5.34 -5.47 -12.48
C ARG A 21 6.58 -6.10 -11.84
N LEU A 22 7.50 -5.28 -11.33
CA LEU A 22 8.67 -5.75 -10.60
C LEU A 22 8.30 -6.43 -9.29
N MET A 23 7.32 -5.90 -8.54
CA MET A 23 6.80 -6.56 -7.33
C MET A 23 6.22 -7.94 -7.64
N ARG A 24 5.51 -8.10 -8.77
CA ARG A 24 5.03 -9.42 -9.20
C ARG A 24 6.16 -10.38 -9.57
N ALA A 25 7.32 -9.86 -9.98
CA ALA A 25 8.49 -10.66 -10.32
C ALA A 25 9.36 -11.01 -9.10
N TRP A 26 9.11 -10.41 -7.93
CA TRP A 26 9.75 -10.81 -6.68
C TRP A 26 9.30 -12.23 -6.32
N LYS A 27 10.09 -13.20 -6.76
CA LYS A 27 9.88 -14.62 -6.48
C LYS A 27 10.15 -14.84 -5.00
N GLN A 28 9.10 -15.14 -4.24
CA GLN A 28 9.22 -15.35 -2.80
C GLN A 28 9.61 -16.79 -2.54
N SER A 29 10.70 -16.98 -1.79
CA SER A 29 11.30 -18.29 -1.57
C SER A 29 10.59 -19.10 -0.47
N ASP A 30 9.55 -18.56 0.13
CA ASP A 30 8.96 -19.03 1.39
C ASP A 30 7.45 -19.36 1.30
N HIS A 31 6.92 -19.56 0.09
CA HIS A 31 5.53 -19.99 -0.16
C HIS A 31 4.43 -19.07 0.39
N THR A 32 4.77 -17.85 0.78
CA THR A 32 3.82 -16.79 1.09
C THR A 32 3.26 -16.24 -0.21
N ASP A 33 2.11 -16.75 -0.65
CA ASP A 33 1.41 -16.20 -1.82
C ASP A 33 0.82 -14.82 -1.47
N PHE A 34 1.60 -13.73 -1.63
CA PHE A 34 1.00 -12.39 -1.64
C PHE A 34 0.15 -12.25 -2.90
N ASN A 35 -1.14 -12.50 -2.74
CA ASN A 35 -2.12 -12.22 -3.76
C ASN A 35 -2.36 -10.72 -3.84
N PHE A 36 -1.59 -10.05 -4.70
CA PHE A 36 -1.74 -8.63 -4.99
C PHE A 36 -2.99 -8.38 -5.84
N PHE A 37 -3.89 -7.54 -5.35
CA PHE A 37 -4.89 -6.92 -6.18
C PHE A 37 -4.31 -5.65 -6.82
N ASP A 38 -4.15 -5.68 -8.15
CA ASP A 38 -3.86 -4.50 -8.96
C ASP A 38 -5.11 -3.63 -9.08
N ALA A 39 -5.11 -2.41 -8.55
CA ALA A 39 -6.21 -1.48 -8.74
C ALA A 39 -6.45 -1.12 -10.23
N HIS A 40 -5.40 -1.06 -11.04
CA HIS A 40 -5.43 -0.57 -12.41
C HIS A 40 -5.77 -1.63 -13.46
N ASP A 41 -5.56 -2.91 -13.18
CA ASP A 41 -6.00 -4.02 -14.05
C ASP A 41 -7.51 -3.96 -14.35
N ILE A 42 -8.30 -3.41 -13.41
CA ILE A 42 -9.75 -3.18 -13.60
C ILE A 42 -10.03 -2.06 -14.60
N ASN A 43 -9.19 -1.02 -14.60
CA ASN A 43 -9.33 0.17 -15.43
C ASN A 43 -8.96 -0.15 -16.88
N THR A 44 -7.86 -0.86 -17.10
CA THR A 44 -7.37 -1.21 -18.45
C THR A 44 -8.27 -2.23 -19.16
N ALA A 45 -8.94 -3.12 -18.42
CA ALA A 45 -9.75 -4.17 -19.02
C ALA A 45 -11.05 -3.67 -19.69
N ARG A 46 -11.49 -2.42 -19.46
CA ARG A 46 -12.76 -1.90 -19.99
C ARG A 46 -12.75 -0.38 -20.19
N ASP A 47 -12.34 0.06 -21.37
CA ASP A 47 -12.36 1.45 -21.83
C ASP A 47 -13.75 2.14 -21.75
N THR A 48 -14.84 1.39 -21.58
CA THR A 48 -16.22 1.92 -21.47
C THR A 48 -16.76 2.03 -20.04
N SER A 49 -15.96 1.74 -19.01
CA SER A 49 -16.45 1.74 -17.62
C SER A 49 -16.59 3.17 -17.06
N THR A 50 -17.71 3.46 -16.42
CA THR A 50 -17.90 4.71 -15.66
C THR A 50 -17.05 4.71 -14.39
N GLU A 51 -16.70 5.92 -13.91
CA GLU A 51 -15.94 6.09 -12.67
C GLU A 51 -16.59 5.42 -11.46
N GLU A 52 -17.92 5.47 -11.35
CA GLU A 52 -18.68 4.82 -10.28
C GLU A 52 -18.53 3.31 -10.31
N THR A 53 -18.56 2.71 -11.50
CA THR A 53 -18.39 1.26 -11.68
C THR A 53 -17.00 0.82 -11.26
N ILE A 54 -15.98 1.62 -11.60
CA ILE A 54 -14.59 1.39 -11.21
C ILE A 54 -14.46 1.46 -9.68
N LYS A 55 -14.94 2.54 -9.05
CA LYS A 55 -14.92 2.72 -7.60
C LYS A 55 -15.66 1.60 -6.88
N ARG A 56 -16.79 1.12 -7.41
CA ARG A 56 -17.50 -0.04 -6.84
C ARG A 56 -16.63 -1.30 -6.81
N ARG A 57 -15.95 -1.61 -7.91
CA ARG A 57 -15.05 -2.79 -7.97
C ARG A 57 -13.84 -2.65 -7.06
N LEU A 58 -13.24 -1.46 -6.99
CA LEU A 58 -12.15 -1.18 -6.07
C LEU A 58 -12.61 -1.35 -4.62
N SER A 59 -13.82 -0.89 -4.30
CA SER A 59 -14.46 -1.06 -2.98
C SER A 59 -14.66 -2.54 -2.61
N GLU A 60 -15.06 -3.38 -3.56
CA GLU A 60 -15.18 -4.85 -3.39
C GLU A 60 -13.82 -5.51 -3.12
N ARG A 61 -12.76 -5.08 -3.82
CA ARG A 61 -11.40 -5.59 -3.59
C ARG A 61 -10.85 -5.14 -2.23
N LEU A 62 -11.03 -3.88 -1.88
CA LEU A 62 -10.67 -3.35 -0.56
C LEU A 62 -11.41 -4.07 0.58
N ALA A 63 -12.64 -4.52 0.37
CA ALA A 63 -13.37 -5.30 1.37
C ALA A 63 -12.70 -6.65 1.70
N ASN A 64 -11.98 -7.21 0.73
CA ASN A 64 -11.26 -8.48 0.85
C ASN A 64 -9.78 -8.30 1.21
N ALA A 65 -9.26 -7.07 1.22
CA ALA A 65 -7.89 -6.78 1.56
C ALA A 65 -7.68 -6.76 3.08
N PHE A 66 -6.56 -7.29 3.56
CA PHE A 66 -6.15 -7.15 4.97
C PHE A 66 -5.20 -5.98 5.20
N VAL A 67 -4.55 -5.51 4.13
CA VAL A 67 -3.57 -4.43 4.15
C VAL A 67 -3.58 -3.71 2.79
N VAL A 68 -3.32 -2.41 2.82
CA VAL A 68 -3.17 -1.56 1.64
C VAL A 68 -1.73 -1.12 1.52
N VAL A 69 -1.12 -1.35 0.37
CA VAL A 69 0.23 -0.88 0.03
C VAL A 69 0.08 0.26 -0.97
N SER A 70 0.63 1.42 -0.66
CA SER A 70 0.63 2.60 -1.53
C SER A 70 2.03 2.84 -2.08
N LEU A 71 2.22 2.74 -3.39
CA LEU A 71 3.47 3.11 -4.05
C LEU A 71 3.53 4.63 -4.20
N ILE A 72 4.50 5.24 -3.51
CA ILE A 72 4.70 6.69 -3.47
C ILE A 72 5.83 7.04 -4.44
N GLY A 73 5.43 7.33 -5.67
CA GLY A 73 6.25 7.88 -6.75
C GLY A 73 6.22 9.41 -6.80
N LYS A 74 6.78 9.98 -7.86
CA LYS A 74 6.92 11.44 -8.04
C LYS A 74 5.57 12.15 -8.17
N HIS A 75 4.59 11.49 -8.78
CA HIS A 75 3.29 12.09 -9.11
C HIS A 75 2.15 11.61 -8.21
N THR A 76 2.36 10.60 -7.36
CA THR A 76 1.32 9.98 -6.51
C THR A 76 0.53 10.98 -5.69
N ARG A 77 1.18 12.03 -5.16
CA ARG A 77 0.50 13.10 -4.39
C ARG A 77 -0.57 13.87 -5.16
N TYR A 78 -0.52 13.87 -6.49
CA TYR A 78 -1.44 14.61 -7.36
C TYR A 78 -2.60 13.75 -7.88
N HIS A 79 -2.62 12.44 -7.58
CA HIS A 79 -3.65 11.52 -8.07
C HIS A 79 -4.88 11.49 -7.17
N TYR A 80 -5.72 12.52 -7.33
CA TYR A 80 -6.91 12.72 -6.49
C TYR A 80 -8.11 11.82 -6.87
N LYS A 81 -8.17 11.33 -8.12
CA LYS A 81 -9.35 10.64 -8.65
C LYS A 81 -9.53 9.22 -8.11
N PHE A 82 -8.46 8.42 -8.14
CA PHE A 82 -8.48 7.02 -7.72
C PHE A 82 -7.59 6.76 -6.52
N VAL A 83 -6.28 7.08 -6.59
CA VAL A 83 -5.32 6.82 -5.50
C VAL A 83 -5.77 7.45 -4.17
N ARG A 84 -6.09 8.75 -4.18
CA ARG A 84 -6.62 9.39 -2.96
C ARG A 84 -7.90 8.71 -2.47
N TRP A 85 -8.85 8.44 -3.38
CA TRP A 85 -10.11 7.80 -3.01
C TRP A 85 -9.88 6.41 -2.39
N GLU A 86 -8.95 5.60 -2.92
CA GLU A 86 -8.58 4.29 -2.38
C GLU A 86 -8.02 4.41 -0.95
N LEU A 87 -7.11 5.36 -0.73
CA LEU A 87 -6.54 5.64 0.59
C LEU A 87 -7.61 6.13 1.57
N GLU A 88 -8.52 7.00 1.14
CA GLU A 88 -9.67 7.43 1.95
C GLU A 88 -10.55 6.23 2.35
N GLN A 89 -10.80 5.30 1.43
CA GLN A 89 -11.56 4.08 1.76
C GLN A 89 -10.80 3.17 2.72
N ALA A 90 -9.48 3.06 2.58
CA ALA A 90 -8.64 2.27 3.48
C ALA A 90 -8.72 2.80 4.92
N ILE A 91 -8.59 4.13 5.10
CA ILE A 91 -8.71 4.80 6.40
C ILE A 91 -10.10 4.56 7.00
N LYS A 92 -11.17 4.80 6.23
CA LYS A 92 -12.56 4.59 6.70
C LYS A 92 -12.83 3.16 7.16
N ARG A 93 -12.20 2.18 6.51
CA ARG A 93 -12.32 0.76 6.84
C ARG A 93 -11.39 0.31 7.96
N GLY A 94 -10.48 1.19 8.41
CA GLY A 94 -9.46 0.87 9.39
C GLY A 94 -8.50 -0.21 8.89
N LEU A 95 -8.17 -0.18 7.60
CA LEU A 95 -7.18 -1.08 7.02
C LEU A 95 -5.76 -0.52 7.31
N PRO A 96 -4.80 -1.37 7.72
CA PRO A 96 -3.41 -0.98 7.81
C PRO A 96 -2.89 -0.48 6.46
N ILE A 97 -2.14 0.63 6.47
CA ILE A 97 -1.54 1.24 5.28
C ILE A 97 -0.01 1.16 5.36
N ILE A 98 0.61 0.68 4.29
CA ILE A 98 2.07 0.66 4.08
C ILE A 98 2.39 1.59 2.92
N GLY A 99 3.01 2.73 3.19
CA GLY A 99 3.55 3.64 2.18
C GLY A 99 4.94 3.19 1.73
N VAL A 100 5.08 2.82 0.46
CA VAL A 100 6.34 2.36 -0.12
C VAL A 100 6.92 3.48 -0.97
N ASN A 101 8.01 4.09 -0.52
CA ASN A 101 8.64 5.19 -1.23
C ASN A 101 9.52 4.66 -2.36
N LEU A 102 9.15 5.01 -3.60
CA LEU A 102 9.89 4.60 -4.80
C LEU A 102 11.26 5.31 -4.93
N ASN A 103 11.45 6.41 -4.21
CA ASN A 103 12.74 7.10 -4.12
C ASN A 103 13.72 6.49 -3.09
N GLY A 104 13.35 5.36 -2.47
CA GLY A 104 14.21 4.63 -1.54
C GLY A 104 14.25 5.19 -0.11
N ARG A 105 13.46 6.22 0.22
CA ARG A 105 13.37 6.73 1.61
C ARG A 105 12.79 5.66 2.54
N ARG A 106 13.43 5.52 3.70
CA ARG A 106 13.06 4.56 4.75
C ARG A 106 12.04 5.10 5.77
N SER A 107 11.63 6.36 5.60
CA SER A 107 10.67 7.10 6.43
C SER A 107 9.74 7.91 5.54
N GLN A 108 8.75 8.59 6.13
CA GLN A 108 7.79 9.39 5.36
C GLN A 108 8.49 10.44 4.49
N ASP A 109 8.11 10.49 3.21
CA ASP A 109 8.45 11.59 2.33
C ASP A 109 7.44 12.73 2.48
N THR A 110 7.78 13.80 3.20
CA THR A 110 6.86 14.93 3.44
C THR A 110 6.44 15.66 2.15
N VAL A 111 7.22 15.52 1.07
CA VAL A 111 6.97 16.18 -0.22
C VAL A 111 6.11 15.31 -1.12
N LEU A 112 6.40 14.00 -1.21
CA LEU A 112 5.74 13.09 -2.16
C LEU A 112 4.59 12.29 -1.54
N CYS A 113 4.55 12.14 -0.22
CA CYS A 113 3.48 11.42 0.46
C CYS A 113 2.12 12.08 0.17
N PRO A 114 1.11 11.31 -0.27
CA PRO A 114 -0.25 11.80 -0.43
C PRO A 114 -0.74 12.47 0.86
N PRO A 115 -1.25 13.72 0.82
CA PRO A 115 -1.65 14.44 2.02
C PRO A 115 -2.66 13.69 2.90
N ILE A 116 -3.49 12.84 2.30
CA ILE A 116 -4.54 12.07 2.99
C ILE A 116 -3.99 11.04 3.99
N ILE A 117 -2.75 10.55 3.81
CA ILE A 117 -2.12 9.59 4.73
C ILE A 117 -0.93 10.19 5.48
N ARG A 118 -0.74 11.51 5.42
CA ARG A 118 0.44 12.16 6.02
C ARG A 118 0.43 12.06 7.54
N ASP A 119 -0.71 12.35 8.15
CA ASP A 119 -0.87 12.38 9.61
C ASP A 119 -1.64 11.13 10.12
N GLU A 120 -1.86 10.16 9.23
CA GLU A 120 -2.56 8.92 9.53
C GLU A 120 -1.61 7.85 10.05
N LEU A 121 -2.17 6.87 10.76
CA LEU A 121 -1.45 5.69 11.25
C LEU A 121 -1.00 4.80 10.09
N ALA A 122 0.12 5.15 9.48
CA ALA A 122 0.70 4.46 8.33
C ALA A 122 2.19 4.25 8.55
N ILE A 123 2.71 3.12 8.07
CA ILE A 123 4.16 2.87 8.07
C ILE A 123 4.76 3.21 6.72
N HIS A 124 5.91 3.87 6.72
CA HIS A 124 6.64 4.24 5.52
C HIS A 124 7.95 3.43 5.41
N ILE A 125 8.17 2.82 4.24
CA ILE A 125 9.34 1.97 3.96
C ILE A 125 9.94 2.29 2.58
N SER A 126 11.19 1.87 2.35
CA SER A 126 11.80 1.95 1.02
C SER A 126 11.25 0.88 0.08
N PHE A 127 11.24 1.15 -1.23
CA PHE A 127 10.93 0.13 -2.25
C PHE A 127 11.98 -0.98 -2.31
N ASN A 128 11.75 -2.08 -1.58
CA ASN A 128 12.57 -3.30 -1.61
C ASN A 128 11.74 -4.51 -1.14
N ALA A 129 11.98 -5.68 -1.73
CA ALA A 129 11.25 -6.91 -1.46
C ALA A 129 11.30 -7.33 0.03
N ALA A 130 12.49 -7.34 0.64
CA ALA A 130 12.69 -7.87 1.99
C ALA A 130 11.99 -7.02 3.06
N ILE A 131 12.07 -5.68 2.95
CA ILE A 131 11.38 -4.79 3.90
C ILE A 131 9.87 -4.75 3.66
N LEU A 132 9.41 -4.89 2.41
CA LEU A 132 7.97 -4.99 2.14
C LEU A 132 7.39 -6.27 2.74
N GLN A 133 8.05 -7.41 2.54
CA GLN A 133 7.64 -8.68 3.13
C GLN A 133 7.57 -8.57 4.65
N TYR A 134 8.64 -8.09 5.29
CA TYR A 134 8.66 -7.86 6.74
C TYR A 134 7.51 -6.95 7.20
N ALA A 135 7.23 -5.87 6.46
CA ALA A 135 6.13 -4.97 6.77
C ALA A 135 4.76 -5.64 6.65
N LEU A 136 4.55 -6.51 5.65
CA LEU A 136 3.29 -7.23 5.47
C LEU A 136 3.00 -8.22 6.60
N GLU A 137 4.04 -8.79 7.22
CA GLU A 137 3.94 -9.72 8.34
C GLU A 137 3.78 -9.01 9.70
N ASP A 138 4.50 -7.90 9.91
CA ASP A 138 4.61 -7.22 11.21
C ASP A 138 3.60 -6.07 11.38
N TRP A 139 3.40 -5.25 10.35
CA TRP A 139 2.64 -4.01 10.45
C TRP A 139 1.16 -4.21 10.79
N PRO A 140 0.40 -5.16 10.20
CA PRO A 140 -1.02 -5.30 10.50
C PRO A 140 -1.31 -5.52 12.00
N THR A 141 -0.48 -6.31 12.67
CA THR A 141 -0.57 -6.57 14.10
C THR A 141 -0.24 -5.32 14.93
N LYS A 142 0.82 -4.59 14.57
CA LYS A 142 1.19 -3.34 15.23
C LYS A 142 0.14 -2.26 15.04
N TYR A 143 -0.36 -2.08 13.81
CA TYR A 143 -1.45 -1.16 13.49
C TYR A 143 -2.68 -1.41 14.36
N ALA A 144 -3.09 -2.67 14.54
CA ALA A 144 -4.21 -3.01 15.42
C ALA A 144 -3.93 -2.68 16.90
N SER A 145 -2.69 -2.79 17.36
CA SER A 145 -2.27 -2.37 18.70
C SER A 145 -2.29 -0.85 18.86
N TYR A 146 -1.60 -0.14 17.97
CA TYR A 146 -1.49 1.32 17.97
C TYR A 146 -2.85 2.00 17.85
N ARG A 147 -3.72 1.48 16.97
CA ARG A 147 -5.09 1.99 16.84
C ARG A 147 -5.90 1.84 18.13
N ARG A 148 -5.74 0.73 18.87
CA ARG A 148 -6.40 0.54 20.19
C ARG A 148 -5.89 1.52 21.24
N ASN A 149 -4.64 1.95 21.12
CA ASN A 149 -4.03 2.95 21.99
C ASN A 149 -4.31 4.40 21.56
N ASN A 150 -5.12 4.62 20.52
CA ASN A 150 -5.35 5.93 19.90
C ASN A 150 -4.06 6.60 19.38
N GLU A 151 -3.06 5.80 19.01
CA GLU A 151 -1.85 6.30 18.36
C GLU A 151 -2.14 6.67 16.89
N SER A 152 -1.42 7.66 16.37
CA SER A 152 -1.58 8.21 15.02
C SER A 152 -0.24 8.73 14.48
N GLY A 153 -0.24 9.16 13.22
CA GLY A 153 0.94 9.70 12.55
C GLY A 153 1.82 8.65 11.88
N PRO A 154 2.89 9.12 11.22
CA PRO A 154 3.73 8.28 10.39
C PRO A 154 4.73 7.45 11.20
N TYR A 155 4.74 6.15 10.93
CA TYR A 155 5.71 5.19 11.48
C TYR A 155 6.76 4.84 10.44
N TYR A 156 7.89 4.33 10.92
CA TYR A 156 8.96 3.78 10.09
C TYR A 156 9.72 2.71 10.88
N TYR A 157 10.37 1.80 10.16
CA TYR A 157 11.25 0.82 10.79
C TYR A 157 12.60 1.44 11.11
N LYS A 158 13.14 1.11 12.29
CA LYS A 158 14.48 1.54 12.70
C LYS A 158 15.55 0.88 11.83
N ARG A 159 16.74 1.48 11.82
CA ARG A 159 17.88 1.05 10.99
C ARG A 159 18.24 -0.41 11.21
N GLU A 160 18.12 -0.92 12.43
CA GLU A 160 18.50 -2.29 12.80
C GLU A 160 17.66 -3.33 12.06
N VAL A 161 16.39 -3.02 11.77
CA VAL A 161 15.51 -3.88 10.98
C VAL A 161 16.05 -4.02 9.57
N TYR A 162 16.44 -2.90 8.94
CA TYR A 162 17.03 -2.90 7.60
C TYR A 162 18.36 -3.65 7.56
N THR A 163 19.25 -3.42 8.53
CA THR A 163 20.52 -4.14 8.62
C THR A 163 20.31 -5.64 8.74
N ARG A 164 19.35 -6.10 9.55
CA ARG A 164 19.01 -7.53 9.70
C ARG A 164 18.47 -8.15 8.41
N LEU A 165 17.80 -7.35 7.58
CA LEU A 165 17.31 -7.77 6.26
C LEU A 165 18.36 -7.63 5.15
N GLY A 166 19.58 -7.18 5.46
CA GLY A 166 20.67 -6.99 4.50
C GLY A 166 20.53 -5.73 3.63
N LEU A 167 19.86 -4.67 4.13
CA LEU A 167 19.51 -3.44 3.40
C LEU A 167 20.17 -2.15 3.92
#